data_AF-A0A433JYF0-F1
#
_entry.id   AF-A0A433JYF0-F1
#
_cell.length_a   1.000
_cell.length_b   1.000
_cell.length_c   1.000
_cell.angle_alpha   90.00
_cell.angle_beta   90.00
_cell.angle_gamma   90.00
#
_symmetry.space_group_name_H-M   'P 1'
#
loop_
_entity.id
_entity.type
_entity.pdbx_description
1 polymer ?
#
loop_
_entity_poly.entity_id
_entity_poly.type
_entity_poly.pdbx_seq_one_letter_code
_entity_poly.pdbx_strand_id
1 'polypeptide(L)'
;MVLFNPLDINWHDHNQLMGSAALLLSSILWALAILHVRFTASKSSIRELMPWHLLVGTIIIAISALFLEPHPIIHWTAFSIGLTLYIGIVATALAFWGAVEISQRFPAITTSLALTGVPIIGIICSLFLLGEKPSLFVLISLSMLIIGLICVIVGDYQEKKPNT
;
A
#
# COMPACT_ATOMS: atom_id res chain seq x y z
N MET A 1 -12.28 18.11 1.92
CA MET A 1 -11.88 16.96 1.10
C MET A 1 -12.79 15.80 1.47
N VAL A 2 -13.84 15.56 0.67
CA VAL A 2 -14.76 14.44 0.88
C VAL A 2 -14.09 13.22 0.26
N LEU A 3 -13.61 12.33 1.12
CA LEU A 3 -13.09 11.01 0.77
C LEU A 3 -14.25 10.24 0.11
N PHE A 4 -14.14 9.92 -1.19
CA PHE A 4 -14.99 9.02 -1.97
C PHE A 4 -16.36 8.69 -1.32
N ASN A 5 -17.41 9.45 -1.65
CA ASN A 5 -18.78 9.05 -1.33
C ASN A 5 -19.26 8.08 -2.43
N PRO A 6 -19.44 6.77 -2.16
CA PRO A 6 -19.86 5.81 -3.18
C PRO A 6 -21.28 6.08 -3.71
N LEU A 7 -22.06 6.92 -3.02
CA LEU A 7 -23.38 7.36 -3.47
C LEU A 7 -23.33 8.56 -4.43
N ASP A 8 -22.19 9.23 -4.57
CA ASP A 8 -21.99 10.37 -5.50
C ASP A 8 -21.22 9.96 -6.77
N ILE A 9 -21.02 8.65 -7.01
CA ILE A 9 -20.37 8.16 -8.22
C ILE A 9 -21.29 8.51 -9.41
N ASN A 10 -20.92 9.57 -10.10
CA ASN A 10 -21.62 9.99 -11.30
C ASN A 10 -21.07 9.17 -12.46
N TRP A 11 -21.72 8.05 -12.77
CA TRP A 11 -21.33 7.15 -13.87
C TRP A 11 -21.32 7.81 -15.25
N HIS A 12 -21.85 9.03 -15.37
CA HIS A 12 -21.78 9.87 -16.58
C HIS A 12 -20.53 10.76 -16.65
N ASP A 13 -19.75 10.88 -15.57
CA ASP A 13 -18.51 11.66 -15.58
C ASP A 13 -17.35 10.78 -16.06
N HIS A 14 -16.86 11.09 -17.27
CA HIS A 14 -15.78 10.35 -17.92
C HIS A 14 -14.50 10.32 -17.06
N ASN A 15 -14.22 11.39 -16.32
CA ASN A 15 -13.03 11.46 -15.47
C ASN A 15 -13.11 10.51 -14.26
N GLN A 16 -14.30 10.39 -13.63
CA GLN A 16 -14.51 9.47 -12.51
C GLN A 16 -14.45 8.00 -12.97
N LEU A 17 -14.97 7.71 -14.16
CA LEU A 17 -14.90 6.39 -14.76
C LEU A 17 -13.46 5.99 -15.10
N MET A 18 -12.69 6.90 -15.72
CA MET A 18 -11.28 6.68 -16.02
C MET A 18 -10.45 6.48 -14.74
N GLY A 19 -10.70 7.27 -13.69
CA GLY A 19 -10.03 7.11 -12.40
C GLY A 19 -10.33 5.74 -11.76
N SER A 20 -11.60 5.32 -11.77
CA SER A 20 -12.01 4.03 -11.24
C SER A 20 -11.42 2.85 -12.02
N ALA A 21 -11.39 2.95 -13.36
CA ALA A 21 -10.76 1.96 -14.22
C ALA A 21 -9.24 1.87 -13.99
N ALA A 22 -8.57 3.02 -13.81
CA ALA A 22 -7.15 3.07 -13.48
C ALA A 22 -6.84 2.42 -12.12
N LEU A 23 -7.67 2.65 -11.10
CA LEU A 23 -7.54 1.99 -9.79
C LEU A 23 -7.71 0.48 -9.90
N LEU A 24 -8.71 0.00 -10.64
CA LEU A 24 -8.90 -1.43 -10.88
C LEU A 24 -7.71 -2.04 -11.61
N LEU A 25 -7.23 -1.41 -12.68
CA LEU A 25 -6.06 -1.87 -13.43
C LEU A 25 -4.83 -1.92 -12.53
N SER A 26 -4.61 -0.89 -11.71
CA SER A 26 -3.54 -0.85 -10.72
C SER A 26 -3.64 -2.02 -9.73
N SER A 27 -4.84 -2.34 -9.25
CA SER A 27 -5.03 -3.46 -8.32
C SER A 27 -4.72 -4.82 -8.97
N ILE A 28 -5.08 -5.01 -10.24
CA ILE A 28 -4.79 -6.23 -11.01
C ILE A 28 -3.29 -6.36 -11.24
N LEU A 29 -2.62 -5.28 -11.67
CA LEU A 29 -1.17 -5.26 -11.86
C LEU A 29 -0.43 -5.59 -10.57
N TRP A 30 -0.89 -5.06 -9.43
CA TRP A 30 -0.32 -5.36 -8.12
C TRP A 30 -0.54 -6.83 -7.71
N ALA A 31 -1.74 -7.37 -7.93
CA ALA A 31 -2.02 -8.78 -7.67
C ALA A 31 -1.12 -9.70 -8.51
N LEU A 32 -0.95 -9.40 -9.80
CA LEU A 32 -0.04 -10.12 -10.70
C LEU A 32 1.41 -10.02 -10.22
N ALA A 33 1.87 -8.86 -9.75
CA ALA A 33 3.20 -8.68 -9.19
C ALA A 33 3.43 -9.58 -7.95
N ILE A 34 2.47 -9.65 -7.03
CA ILE A 34 2.54 -10.54 -5.86
C ILE A 34 2.61 -12.01 -6.30
N LEU A 35 1.76 -12.42 -7.25
CA LEU A 35 1.77 -13.80 -7.77
C LEU A 35 3.11 -14.12 -8.44
N HIS A 36 3.64 -13.21 -9.26
CA HIS A 36 4.94 -13.37 -9.90
C HIS A 36 6.07 -13.54 -8.87
N VAL A 37 6.12 -12.70 -7.83
CA VAL A 37 7.12 -12.83 -6.75
C VAL A 37 6.97 -14.15 -5.98
N ARG A 38 5.75 -14.63 -5.78
CA ARG A 38 5.49 -15.89 -5.06
C ARG A 38 5.81 -17.13 -5.88
N PHE A 39 5.41 -17.18 -7.15
CA PHE A 39 5.60 -18.36 -8.01
C PHE A 39 6.99 -18.41 -8.62
N THR A 40 7.59 -17.25 -8.89
CA THR A 40 8.99 -17.14 -9.30
C THR A 40 9.85 -17.03 -8.06
N ALA A 41 9.99 -18.16 -7.33
CA ALA A 41 10.99 -18.34 -6.29
C ALA A 41 12.38 -18.31 -6.94
N SER A 42 12.84 -17.11 -7.29
CA SER A 42 14.04 -16.90 -8.07
C SER A 42 15.26 -17.19 -7.22
N LYS A 43 16.13 -18.07 -7.71
CA LYS A 43 17.47 -18.34 -7.14
C LYS A 43 18.45 -17.16 -7.31
N SER A 44 18.02 -16.09 -7.98
CA SER A 44 18.82 -14.88 -8.17
C SER A 44 18.74 -13.96 -6.97
N SER A 45 19.89 -13.36 -6.63
CA SER A 45 20.04 -12.35 -5.60
C SER A 45 19.01 -11.23 -5.77
N ILE A 46 17.91 -11.26 -5.00
CA ILE A 46 16.93 -10.15 -4.90
C ILE A 46 17.61 -8.80 -4.61
N ARG A 47 18.78 -8.86 -3.98
CA ARG A 47 19.64 -7.72 -3.67
C ARG A 47 20.25 -7.06 -4.92
N GLU A 48 20.49 -7.81 -5.99
CA GLU A 48 21.04 -7.29 -7.25
C GLU A 48 19.96 -6.74 -8.19
N LEU A 49 18.75 -7.30 -8.17
CA LEU A 49 17.66 -6.84 -9.06
C LEU A 49 16.88 -5.65 -8.49
N MET A 50 16.80 -5.50 -7.16
CA MET A 50 16.07 -4.42 -6.50
C MET A 50 16.48 -3.00 -6.95
N PRO A 51 17.78 -2.65 -7.02
CA PRO A 51 18.20 -1.31 -7.45
C PRO A 51 17.73 -1.01 -8.88
N TRP A 52 17.81 -1.99 -9.77
CA TRP A 52 17.35 -1.84 -11.15
C TRP A 52 15.84 -1.68 -11.24
N HIS A 53 15.08 -2.42 -10.43
CA HIS A 53 13.62 -2.30 -10.37
C HIS A 53 13.17 -0.91 -9.89
N LEU A 54 13.82 -0.38 -8.84
CA LEU A 54 13.57 0.96 -8.34
C LEU A 54 13.97 2.03 -9.36
N LEU A 55 15.09 1.84 -10.07
CA LEU A 55 15.56 2.77 -11.10
C LEU A 55 14.58 2.82 -12.28
N VAL A 56 14.18 1.67 -12.81
CA VAL A 56 13.18 1.60 -13.90
C VAL A 56 11.84 2.17 -13.44
N GLY A 57 11.37 1.83 -12.23
CA GLY A 57 10.13 2.39 -11.67
C GLY A 57 10.20 3.92 -11.52
N THR A 58 11.33 4.44 -11.05
CA THR A 58 11.56 5.89 -10.94
C THR A 58 11.52 6.56 -12.30
N ILE A 59 12.17 5.98 -13.32
CA ILE A 59 12.14 6.52 -14.69
C ILE A 59 10.72 6.53 -15.24
N ILE A 60 9.97 5.44 -15.09
CA ILE A 60 8.58 5.36 -15.57
C ILE A 60 7.72 6.43 -14.89
N ILE A 61 7.79 6.54 -13.56
CA ILE A 61 7.02 7.54 -12.80
C ILE A 61 7.44 8.96 -13.21
N ALA A 62 8.73 9.24 -13.37
CA ALA A 62 9.22 10.55 -13.78
C ALA A 62 8.72 10.94 -15.18
N ILE A 63 8.75 10.00 -16.13
CA ILE A 63 8.20 10.21 -17.47
C ILE A 63 6.69 10.45 -17.39
N SER A 64 5.96 9.62 -16.65
CA SER A 64 4.52 9.79 -16.46
C SER A 64 4.17 11.14 -15.85
N ALA A 65 4.93 11.61 -14.85
CA ALA A 65 4.74 12.92 -14.22
C ALA A 65 4.90 14.06 -15.24
N LEU A 66 5.91 13.98 -16.13
CA LEU A 66 6.12 14.99 -17.17
C LEU A 66 4.96 15.10 -18.17
N PHE A 67 4.27 13.99 -18.45
CA PHE A 67 3.13 13.99 -19.38
C PHE A 67 1.78 14.28 -18.72
N LEU A 68 1.59 13.87 -17.47
CA LEU A 68 0.31 13.95 -16.76
C LEU A 68 0.16 15.24 -15.95
N GLU A 69 1.25 15.90 -15.57
CA GLU A 69 1.23 17.19 -14.86
C GLU A 69 1.85 18.29 -15.74
N PRO A 70 1.03 19.02 -16.53
CA PRO A 70 1.54 20.04 -17.44
C PRO A 70 2.20 21.23 -16.73
N HIS A 71 1.78 21.57 -15.49
CA HIS A 71 2.28 22.71 -14.70
C HIS A 71 2.36 22.35 -13.19
N PRO A 72 3.33 21.53 -12.75
CA PRO A 72 3.46 21.20 -11.34
C PRO A 72 4.02 22.40 -10.58
N ILE A 73 3.26 22.92 -9.60
CA ILE A 73 3.74 23.97 -8.69
C ILE A 73 4.63 23.29 -7.64
N ILE A 74 5.91 23.10 -7.98
CA ILE A 74 6.87 22.48 -7.07
C ILE A 74 7.61 23.58 -6.32
N HIS A 75 7.34 23.67 -5.01
CA HIS A 75 8.14 24.48 -4.11
C HIS A 75 9.43 23.72 -3.77
N TRP A 76 10.47 23.96 -4.58
CA TRP A 76 11.82 23.43 -4.38
C TRP A 76 12.46 24.05 -3.13
N THR A 77 12.16 23.49 -1.97
CA THR A 77 12.84 23.81 -0.72
C THR A 77 13.75 22.65 -0.31
N ALA A 78 14.83 22.94 0.43
CA ALA A 78 15.72 21.89 0.97
C ALA A 78 14.92 20.87 1.81
N PHE A 79 13.88 21.32 2.49
CA PHE A 79 12.95 20.46 3.23
C PHE A 79 12.16 19.54 2.30
N SER A 80 11.53 20.06 1.23
CA SER A 80 10.80 19.25 0.25
C SER A 80 11.70 18.18 -0.39
N ILE A 81 12.93 18.55 -0.75
CA ILE A 81 13.90 17.61 -1.34
C ILE A 81 14.31 16.54 -0.31
N GLY A 82 14.60 16.95 0.93
CA GLY A 82 14.94 16.02 2.01
C GLY A 82 13.79 15.05 2.31
N LEU A 83 12.56 15.53 2.30
CA LEU A 83 11.36 14.71 2.50
C LEU A 83 11.17 13.71 1.35
N THR A 84 11.32 14.15 0.10
CA THR A 84 11.24 13.27 -1.07
C THR A 84 12.33 12.20 -1.06
N LEU A 85 13.56 12.54 -0.68
CA LEU A 85 14.64 11.56 -0.54
C LEU A 85 14.36 10.57 0.60
N TYR A 86 13.86 11.06 1.74
CA TYR A 86 13.50 10.23 2.87
C TYR A 86 12.39 9.23 2.51
N ILE A 87 11.29 9.69 1.93
CA ILE A 87 10.17 8.83 1.54
C ILE A 87 10.59 7.91 0.38
N GLY A 88 11.23 8.46 -0.64
CA GLY A 88 11.59 7.75 -1.86
C GLY A 88 12.62 6.64 -1.63
N ILE A 89 13.64 6.88 -0.81
CA ILE A 89 14.72 5.91 -0.58
C ILE A 89 14.49 5.15 0.73
N VAL A 90 14.44 5.85 1.86
CA VAL A 90 14.47 5.21 3.18
C VAL A 90 13.16 4.47 3.46
N ALA A 91 12.01 5.15 3.31
CA ALA A 91 10.71 4.53 3.58
C ALA A 91 10.42 3.39 2.59
N THR A 92 10.67 3.60 1.29
CA THR A 92 10.52 2.56 0.26
C THR A 92 11.41 1.35 0.52
N ALA A 93 12.70 1.55 0.83
CA ALA A 93 13.61 0.44 1.09
C ALA A 93 13.17 -0.39 2.29
N LEU A 94 12.77 0.26 3.39
CA LEU A 94 12.25 -0.41 4.57
C LEU A 94 10.93 -1.16 4.29
N ALA A 95 10.01 -0.53 3.56
CA ALA A 95 8.72 -1.13 3.21
C ALA A 95 8.89 -2.37 2.32
N PHE A 96 9.70 -2.26 1.26
CA PHE A 96 9.96 -3.40 0.36
C PHE A 96 10.73 -4.51 1.07
N TRP A 97 11.74 -4.17 1.87
CA TRP A 97 12.48 -5.17 2.64
C TRP A 97 11.56 -5.93 3.58
N GLY A 98 10.72 -5.23 4.35
CA GLY A 98 9.74 -5.86 5.24
C GLY A 98 8.72 -6.71 4.48
N ALA A 99 8.19 -6.21 3.35
CA ALA A 99 7.23 -6.96 2.53
C ALA A 99 7.84 -8.26 1.97
N VAL A 100 9.08 -8.22 1.50
CA VAL A 100 9.81 -9.38 0.98
C VAL A 100 10.15 -10.35 2.11
N GLU A 101 10.65 -9.85 3.24
CA GLU A 101 10.99 -10.68 4.40
C GLU A 101 9.76 -11.43 4.94
N ILE A 102 8.64 -10.72 5.10
CA ILE A 102 7.38 -11.32 5.57
C ILE A 102 6.85 -12.33 4.56
N SER A 103 6.91 -12.03 3.27
CA SER A 103 6.40 -12.91 2.21
C SER A 103 7.23 -14.18 2.04
N GLN A 104 8.53 -14.14 2.35
CA GLN A 104 9.41 -15.32 2.26
C GLN A 104 9.38 -16.18 3.53
N ARG A 105 9.14 -15.58 4.70
CA ARG A 105 9.25 -16.28 5.99
C ARG A 105 7.91 -16.80 6.52
N PHE A 106 6.79 -16.23 6.10
CA PHE A 106 5.49 -16.57 6.68
C PHE A 106 4.47 -17.06 5.65
N PRO A 107 3.49 -17.89 6.08
CA PRO A 107 2.35 -18.30 5.25
C PRO A 107 1.53 -17.10 4.76
N ALA A 108 0.80 -17.29 3.66
CA ALA A 108 0.01 -16.24 3.01
C ALA A 108 -0.94 -15.49 3.94
N ILE A 109 -1.49 -16.18 4.95
CA ILE A 109 -2.41 -15.62 5.94
C ILE A 109 -1.69 -14.58 6.81
N THR A 110 -0.48 -14.87 7.28
CA THR A 110 0.32 -13.94 8.10
C THR A 110 0.81 -12.74 7.28
N THR A 111 1.16 -12.92 6.00
CA THR A 111 1.48 -11.78 5.12
C THR A 111 0.26 -10.86 4.95
N SER A 112 -0.92 -11.43 4.74
CA SER A 112 -2.17 -10.66 4.63
C SER A 112 -2.49 -9.91 5.94
N LEU A 113 -2.26 -10.56 7.08
CA LEU A 113 -2.41 -9.97 8.40
C LEU A 113 -1.48 -8.76 8.60
N ALA A 114 -0.21 -8.90 8.22
CA ALA A 114 0.77 -7.82 8.29
C ALA A 114 0.40 -6.63 7.40
N LEU A 115 -0.09 -6.88 6.18
CA LEU A 115 -0.56 -5.83 5.27
C LEU A 115 -1.80 -5.10 5.83
N THR A 116 -2.69 -5.81 6.50
CA THR A 116 -3.85 -5.22 7.20
C THR A 116 -3.43 -4.34 8.37
N GLY A 117 -2.27 -4.58 8.96
CA GLY A 117 -1.71 -3.75 10.03
C GLY A 117 -1.26 -2.36 9.56
N VAL A 118 -0.84 -2.21 8.30
CA VAL A 118 -0.35 -0.93 7.74
C VAL A 118 -1.37 0.22 7.91
N PRO A 119 -2.65 0.09 7.47
CA PRO A 119 -3.63 1.16 7.67
C PRO A 119 -3.95 1.41 9.14
N ILE A 120 -3.94 0.39 10.00
CA ILE A 120 -4.19 0.54 11.44
C ILE A 120 -3.10 1.41 12.08
N ILE A 121 -1.83 1.09 11.81
CA ILE A 121 -0.68 1.86 12.29
C ILE A 121 -0.73 3.27 11.72
N GLY A 122 -1.06 3.43 10.43
CA GLY A 122 -1.20 4.74 9.79
C GLY A 122 -2.24 5.63 10.48
N ILE A 123 -3.41 5.08 10.82
CA ILE A 123 -4.45 5.81 11.54
C ILE A 123 -3.99 6.16 12.95
N ILE A 124 -3.39 5.22 13.69
CA ILE A 124 -2.84 5.47 15.03
C ILE A 124 -1.80 6.59 14.98
N CYS A 125 -0.84 6.51 14.07
CA CYS A 125 0.17 7.55 13.87
C CYS A 125 -0.46 8.89 13.52
N SER A 126 -1.49 8.93 12.66
CA SER A 126 -2.22 10.16 12.35
C SER A 126 -2.86 10.78 13.61
N LEU A 127 -3.51 9.95 14.43
CA LEU A 127 -4.13 10.41 15.69
C LEU A 127 -3.12 11.00 16.66
N PHE A 128 -1.96 10.35 16.82
CA PHE A 128 -0.94 10.78 17.77
C PHE A 128 -0.07 11.94 17.26
N LEU A 129 0.31 11.94 15.98
CA LEU A 129 1.24 12.92 15.41
C LEU A 129 0.54 14.17 14.89
N LEU A 130 -0.62 14.04 14.24
CA LEU A 130 -1.37 15.18 13.69
C LEU A 130 -2.38 15.75 14.70
N GLY A 131 -2.76 14.99 15.72
CA GLY A 131 -3.73 15.43 16.74
C GLY A 131 -5.14 15.67 16.19
N GLU A 132 -5.43 15.17 14.99
CA GLU A 132 -6.74 15.33 14.36
C GLU A 132 -7.80 14.50 15.10
N LYS A 133 -8.99 15.08 15.28
CA LYS A 133 -10.14 14.35 15.81
C LYS A 133 -10.64 13.39 14.72
N PRO A 134 -10.58 12.06 14.93
CA PRO A 134 -11.05 11.12 13.93
C PRO A 134 -12.53 11.34 13.69
N SER A 135 -12.92 11.36 12.41
CA SER A 135 -14.34 11.34 12.08
C SER A 135 -14.97 10.03 12.56
N LEU A 136 -16.28 10.05 12.82
CA LEU A 136 -17.01 8.86 13.26
C LEU A 136 -16.83 7.68 12.27
N PHE A 137 -16.75 7.97 10.97
CA PHE A 137 -16.52 6.96 9.94
C PHE A 137 -15.13 6.30 10.04
N VAL A 138 -14.08 7.06 10.40
CA VAL A 138 -12.73 6.52 10.62
C VAL A 138 -12.70 5.59 11.83
N LEU A 139 -13.43 5.94 12.90
CA LEU A 139 -13.58 5.08 14.08
C LEU A 139 -14.31 3.78 13.75
N ILE A 140 -15.37 3.84 12.95
CA ILE A 140 -16.12 2.66 12.51
C ILE A 140 -15.24 1.77 11.64
N SER A 141 -14.53 2.33 10.66
CA SER A 141 -13.66 1.54 9.77
C SER A 141 -12.49 0.91 10.53
N LEU A 142 -11.87 1.64 11.46
CA LEU A 142 -10.83 1.11 12.34
C LEU A 142 -11.34 -0.05 13.19
N SER A 143 -12.52 0.09 13.79
CA SER A 143 -13.14 -0.96 14.60
C SER A 143 -13.41 -2.22 13.76
N MET A 144 -13.93 -2.04 12.55
CA MET A 144 -14.22 -3.14 11.64
C MET A 144 -12.95 -3.86 11.16
N LEU A 145 -11.86 -3.13 10.91
CA LEU A 145 -10.55 -3.70 10.60
C LEU A 145 -10.02 -4.55 11.77
N ILE A 146 -10.10 -4.04 13.00
CA ILE A 146 -9.66 -4.77 14.21
C ILE A 146 -10.49 -6.04 14.42
N ILE A 147 -11.81 -5.97 14.24
CA ILE A 147 -12.68 -7.15 14.36
C ILE A 147 -12.32 -8.20 13.30
N GLY A 148 -12.15 -7.78 12.05
CA GLY A 148 -11.73 -8.68 10.96
C GLY A 148 -10.39 -9.36 11.27
N LEU A 149 -9.43 -8.60 11.77
CA LEU A 149 -8.12 -9.09 12.20
C LEU A 149 -8.22 -10.16 13.29
N ILE A 150 -9.01 -9.90 14.34
CA ILE A 150 -9.23 -10.84 15.45
C ILE A 150 -9.89 -12.13 14.93
N CYS A 151 -10.89 -12.00 14.06
CA CYS A 151 -11.61 -13.14 13.49
C CYS A 151 -10.66 -14.07 12.71
N VAL A 152 -9.77 -13.49 11.90
CA VAL A 152 -8.75 -14.26 11.14
C VAL A 152 -7.77 -14.96 12.09
N ILE A 153 -7.29 -14.28 13.13
CA ILE A 153 -6.37 -14.86 14.11
C ILE A 153 -7.02 -16.03 14.85
N VAL A 154 -8.28 -15.88 15.27
CA VAL A 154 -9.04 -16.94 15.93
C VAL A 154 -9.25 -18.12 14.98
N GLY A 155 -9.56 -17.87 13.70
CA GLY A 155 -9.69 -18.91 12.67
C GLY A 155 -8.40 -19.71 12.47
N ASP A 156 -7.25 -19.05 12.31
CA ASP A 156 -5.94 -19.71 12.16
C ASP A 156 -5.58 -20.53 13.42
N TYR A 157 -5.94 -20.04 14.61
CA TYR A 157 -5.73 -20.75 15.87
C TYR A 157 -6.58 -22.03 15.97
N GLN A 158 -7.81 -22.01 15.44
CA GLN A 158 -8.69 -23.18 15.42
C GLN A 158 -8.23 -24.25 14.42
N GLU A 159 -7.72 -23.85 13.25
CA GLU A 159 -7.20 -24.77 12.24
C GLU A 159 -5.95 -25.53 12.72
N LYS A 160 -5.14 -24.92 13.59
CA LYS A 160 -3.94 -25.55 14.19
C LYS A 160 -4.22 -26.48 15.38
N LYS A 161 -5.46 -26.54 15.90
CA LYS A 161 -5.79 -27.56 16.91
C LYS A 161 -5.99 -28.91 16.22
N PRO A 162 -5.14 -29.92 16.47
CA PRO A 162 -5.40 -31.25 15.97
C PRO A 162 -6.68 -31.76 16.65
N ASN A 163 -7.64 -32.25 15.86
CA ASN A 163 -8.85 -32.89 16.36
C ASN A 163 -8.44 -34.05 17.29
N THR A 164 -8.60 -33.86 18.60
CA THR A 164 -8.61 -34.94 19.59
C THR A 164 -9.99 -35.56 19.67
#